data_AF-A0A7S0AV83-F1
#
_entry.id   AF-A0A7S0AV83-F1
#
_cell.length_a   1.000
_cell.length_b   1.000
_cell.length_c   1.000
_cell.angle_alpha   90.00
_cell.angle_beta   90.00
_cell.angle_gamma   90.00
#
_symmetry.space_group_name_H-M   'P 1'
#
loop_
_entity.id
_entity.type
_entity.pdbx_description
1 polymer ?
#
loop_
_entity_poly.entity_id
_entity_poly.type
_entity_poly.pdbx_seq_one_letter_code
_entity_poly.pdbx_strand_id
1 'polypeptide(L)'
;YAREINPGGPEDSLEFCEFRLLLVYLKGLMGVFQVFSDIDSSKDMALSLDEFQTASAKFASLGISMPDVPALFEKLTGANDTVEFGEFADWAVRQGMAGP
;
A
#
# COMPACT_ATOMS: atom_id res chain seq x y z
N TYR A 1 -8.79 -9.67 -12.52
CA TYR A 1 -9.03 -8.24 -12.83
C TYR A 1 -10.42 -8.06 -13.41
N ALA A 2 -11.29 -7.24 -12.81
CA ALA A 2 -12.70 -6.91 -13.18
C ALA A 2 -13.36 -7.65 -14.39
N ARG A 3 -12.83 -7.55 -15.62
CA ARG A 3 -13.28 -8.33 -16.80
C ARG A 3 -13.21 -9.87 -16.67
N GLU A 4 -12.35 -10.41 -15.82
CA GLU A 4 -12.32 -11.83 -15.47
C GLU A 4 -13.51 -12.24 -14.59
N ILE A 5 -14.08 -11.28 -13.85
CA ILE A 5 -15.28 -11.49 -13.02
C ILE A 5 -16.53 -11.44 -13.90
N ASN A 6 -16.55 -10.60 -14.95
CA ASN A 6 -17.58 -10.64 -15.99
C ASN A 6 -17.05 -10.33 -17.41
N PRO A 7 -16.76 -11.36 -18.23
CA PRO A 7 -16.19 -11.16 -19.57
C PRO A 7 -17.20 -10.64 -20.62
N GLY A 8 -18.49 -10.53 -20.27
CA GLY A 8 -19.55 -10.05 -21.18
C GLY A 8 -20.01 -8.60 -20.96
N GLY A 9 -19.37 -7.87 -20.04
CA GLY A 9 -19.73 -6.49 -19.71
C GLY A 9 -19.37 -5.47 -20.81
N PRO A 10 -19.99 -4.28 -20.82
CA PRO A 10 -19.67 -3.22 -21.79
C PRO A 10 -18.25 -2.66 -21.56
N GLU A 11 -17.50 -2.36 -22.63
CA GLU A 11 -16.08 -1.98 -22.50
C GLU A 11 -15.85 -0.63 -21.81
N ASP A 12 -16.80 0.30 -21.93
CA ASP A 12 -16.67 1.70 -21.49
C ASP A 12 -17.44 2.03 -20.20
N SER A 13 -17.98 1.01 -19.52
CA SER A 13 -18.76 1.22 -18.30
C SER A 13 -18.48 0.18 -17.24
N LEU A 14 -18.53 0.59 -15.97
CA LEU A 14 -18.42 -0.31 -14.84
C LEU A 14 -19.78 -0.90 -14.49
N GLU A 15 -19.85 -2.21 -14.37
CA GLU A 15 -20.99 -2.88 -13.76
C GLU A 15 -20.97 -2.71 -12.23
N PHE A 16 -22.11 -2.95 -11.60
CA PHE A 16 -22.22 -2.77 -10.15
C PHE A 16 -21.25 -3.67 -9.35
N CYS A 17 -20.97 -4.89 -9.83
CA CYS A 17 -20.01 -5.79 -9.20
C CYS A 17 -18.56 -5.24 -9.32
N GLU A 18 -18.19 -4.70 -10.47
CA GLU A 18 -16.89 -4.08 -10.72
C GLU A 18 -16.74 -2.78 -9.90
N PHE A 19 -17.79 -1.96 -9.83
CA PHE A 19 -17.82 -0.77 -8.99
C PHE A 19 -17.72 -1.11 -7.50
N ARG A 20 -18.43 -2.14 -7.03
CA ARG A 20 -18.30 -2.64 -5.66
C ARG A 20 -16.87 -3.08 -5.36
N LEU A 21 -16.23 -3.80 -6.29
CA LEU A 21 -14.85 -4.24 -6.14
C LEU A 21 -13.87 -3.05 -6.10
N LEU A 22 -14.08 -2.05 -6.96
CA LEU A 22 -13.33 -0.79 -6.91
C LEU A 22 -13.42 -0.11 -5.54
N LEU A 23 -14.61 -0.04 -4.93
CA LEU A 23 -14.78 0.54 -3.60
C LEU A 23 -14.05 -0.25 -2.50
N VAL A 24 -13.97 -1.58 -2.62
CA VAL A 24 -13.19 -2.43 -1.70
C VAL A 24 -11.71 -2.09 -1.81
N TYR A 25 -11.17 -2.03 -3.03
CA TYR A 25 -9.77 -1.64 -3.24
C TYR A 25 -9.47 -0.21 -2.81
N LEU A 26 -10.37 0.73 -3.07
CA LEU A 26 -10.20 2.11 -2.67
C LEU A 26 -10.14 2.24 -1.14
N LYS A 27 -11.03 1.53 -0.42
CA LYS A 27 -10.99 1.48 1.04
C LYS A 27 -9.65 0.93 1.54
N GLY A 28 -9.15 -0.13 0.92
CA GLY A 28 -7.85 -0.70 1.23
C GLY A 28 -6.70 0.28 1.02
N LEU A 29 -6.68 0.94 -0.14
CA LEU A 29 -5.69 1.96 -0.47
C LEU A 29 -5.72 3.14 0.51
N MET A 30 -6.90 3.58 0.93
CA MET A 30 -7.03 4.60 1.98
C MET A 30 -6.46 4.13 3.32
N GLY A 31 -6.62 2.84 3.67
CA GLY A 31 -5.99 2.25 4.85
C GLY A 31 -4.47 2.26 4.76
N VAL A 32 -3.91 1.91 3.61
CA VAL A 32 -2.47 2.00 3.34
C VAL A 32 -1.97 3.44 3.45
N PHE A 33 -2.71 4.40 2.90
CA PHE A 33 -2.41 5.82 3.01
C PHE A 33 -2.44 6.32 4.46
N GLN A 34 -3.43 5.90 5.25
CA GLN A 34 -3.50 6.22 6.67
C GLN A 34 -2.25 5.73 7.41
N VAL A 35 -1.84 4.48 7.16
CA VAL A 35 -0.63 3.90 7.76
C VAL A 35 0.62 4.69 7.35
N PHE A 36 0.75 5.02 6.06
CA PHE A 36 1.86 5.84 5.56
C PHE A 36 1.89 7.21 6.25
N SER A 37 0.76 7.92 6.28
CA SER A 37 0.65 9.24 6.90
C SER A 37 0.88 9.21 8.41
N ASP A 38 0.62 8.08 9.08
CA ASP A 38 0.90 7.90 10.50
C ASP A 38 2.39 7.64 10.78
N ILE A 39 3.15 7.20 9.77
CA ILE A 39 4.59 6.95 9.84
C ILE A 39 5.38 8.19 9.43
N ASP A 40 4.93 8.88 8.37
CA ASP A 40 5.48 10.14 7.87
C ASP A 40 5.24 11.26 8.90
N SER A 41 6.17 11.36 9.85
CA SER A 41 6.14 12.33 10.93
C SER A 41 6.54 13.72 10.43
N SER A 42 7.38 13.75 9.40
CA SER A 42 7.89 14.96 8.77
C SER A 42 6.85 15.64 7.87
N LYS A 43 5.87 14.88 7.37
CA LYS A 43 4.82 15.27 6.42
C LYS A 43 5.37 15.71 5.07
N ASP A 44 6.52 15.17 4.66
CA ASP A 44 7.14 15.43 3.38
C ASP A 44 6.69 14.46 2.28
N MET A 45 5.75 13.57 2.59
CA MET A 45 5.24 12.52 1.70
C MET A 45 6.32 11.50 1.29
N ALA A 46 7.38 11.37 2.08
CA ALA A 46 8.44 10.40 1.93
C ALA A 46 8.77 9.79 3.29
N LEU A 47 9.30 8.56 3.32
CA LEU A 47 9.74 7.92 4.55
C LEU A 47 11.25 7.86 4.58
N SER A 48 11.83 8.47 5.60
CA SER A 48 13.23 8.27 5.96
C SER A 48 13.45 6.90 6.61
N LEU A 49 14.69 6.43 6.66
CA LEU A 49 15.04 5.15 7.29
C LEU A 49 14.63 5.11 8.77
N ASP A 50 14.75 6.23 9.49
CA ASP A 50 14.38 6.34 10.91
C ASP A 50 12.86 6.23 11.11
N GLU A 51 12.07 6.89 10.25
CA GLU A 51 10.61 6.77 10.25
C GLU A 51 10.17 5.36 9.91
N PHE A 52 10.83 4.73 8.92
CA PHE A 52 10.56 3.38 8.49
C PHE A 52 10.91 2.33 9.57
N GLN A 53 11.98 2.54 10.33
CA GLN A 53 12.30 1.70 11.50
C GLN A 53 11.26 1.84 12.61
N THR A 54 10.83 3.05 12.91
CA THR A 54 9.77 3.31 13.90
C THR A 54 8.45 2.66 13.47
N ALA A 55 8.20 2.61 12.16
CA ALA A 55 7.03 1.98 11.57
C ALA A 55 6.99 0.46 11.77
N SER A 56 8.14 -0.22 11.79
CA SER A 56 8.21 -1.68 11.94
C SER A 56 7.42 -2.19 13.16
N ALA A 57 7.49 -1.44 14.28
CA ALA A 57 6.70 -1.74 15.47
C ALA A 57 5.18 -1.57 15.26
N LYS A 58 4.76 -0.57 14.45
CA LYS A 58 3.36 -0.40 14.04
C LYS A 58 2.91 -1.49 13.07
N PHE A 59 3.77 -1.93 12.15
CA PHE A 59 3.44 -3.04 11.25
C PHE A 59 3.26 -4.36 12.00
N ALA A 60 4.10 -4.61 13.00
CA ALA A 60 3.94 -5.77 13.88
C ALA A 60 2.59 -5.78 14.62
N SER A 61 2.10 -4.62 15.09
CA SER A 61 0.78 -4.51 15.73
C SER A 61 -0.39 -4.68 14.75
N LEU A 62 -0.15 -4.42 13.46
CA LEU A 62 -1.09 -4.71 12.36
C LEU A 62 -0.97 -6.15 11.83
N GLY A 63 -0.14 -7.00 12.44
CA GLY A 63 0.05 -8.40 12.06
C GLY A 63 0.97 -8.60 10.84
N ILE A 64 1.71 -7.58 10.44
CA ILE A 64 2.61 -7.60 9.30
C ILE A 64 4.04 -7.72 9.81
N SER A 65 4.67 -8.86 9.54
CA SER A 65 6.05 -9.11 9.94
C SER A 65 7.01 -8.50 8.91
N MET A 66 7.85 -7.57 9.34
CA MET A 66 8.98 -7.04 8.57
C MET A 66 10.29 -7.61 9.14
N PRO A 67 10.76 -8.78 8.68
CA PRO A 67 11.91 -9.47 9.28
C PRO A 67 13.25 -8.76 9.06
N ASP A 68 13.38 -7.93 8.01
CA ASP A 68 14.60 -7.17 7.72
C ASP A 68 14.24 -5.78 7.19
N VAL A 69 14.10 -4.83 8.12
CA VAL A 69 13.67 -3.45 7.83
C VAL A 69 14.70 -2.71 6.96
N PRO A 70 16.02 -2.75 7.24
CA PRO A 70 17.01 -2.13 6.37
C PRO A 70 17.03 -2.68 4.94
N ALA A 71 17.00 -4.01 4.78
CA ALA A 71 17.01 -4.62 3.44
C ALA A 71 15.72 -4.32 2.66
N LEU A 72 14.58 -4.25 3.37
CA LEU A 72 13.32 -3.85 2.75
C LEU A 72 13.33 -2.37 2.38
N PHE A 73 13.85 -1.49 3.23
CA PHE A 73 14.00 -0.07 2.94
C PHE A 73 14.85 0.14 1.69
N GLU A 74 16.04 -0.46 1.62
CA GLU A 74 16.93 -0.38 0.46
C GLU A 74 16.25 -0.89 -0.83
N LYS A 75 15.45 -1.95 -0.70
CA LYS A 75 14.67 -2.48 -1.83
C LYS A 75 13.57 -1.52 -2.30
N LEU A 76 12.95 -0.78 -1.38
CA LEU A 76 11.87 0.16 -1.69
C LEU A 76 12.39 1.48 -2.22
N THR A 77 13.45 2.03 -1.63
CA THR A 77 14.04 3.30 -2.05
C THR A 77 14.74 3.23 -3.40
N GLY A 78 15.30 2.06 -3.76
CA GLY A 78 15.98 1.85 -5.03
C GLY A 78 17.21 2.75 -5.19
N ALA A 79 17.08 3.84 -5.96
CA ALA A 79 18.14 4.82 -6.19
C ALA A 79 17.96 6.12 -5.37
N ASN A 80 16.86 6.24 -4.63
CA ASN A 80 16.57 7.36 -3.75
C ASN A 80 17.02 7.06 -2.31
N ASP A 81 17.06 8.10 -1.46
CA ASP A 81 17.35 7.96 -0.03
C ASP A 81 16.08 7.90 0.84
N THR A 82 14.90 7.91 0.21
CA THR A 82 13.59 7.91 0.90
C THR A 82 12.59 7.04 0.15
N VAL A 83 11.62 6.47 0.87
CA VAL A 83 10.55 5.68 0.28
C VAL A 83 9.35 6.57 0.01
N GLU A 84 8.97 6.73 -1.25
CA GLU A 84 7.78 7.51 -1.61
C GLU A 84 6.49 6.71 -1.34
N PHE A 85 5.36 7.42 -1.20
CA PHE A 85 4.06 6.77 -0.99
C PHE A 85 3.73 5.72 -2.07
N GLY A 86 4.08 5.97 -3.33
CA GLY A 86 3.80 5.03 -4.42
C GLY A 86 4.52 3.70 -4.26
N GLU A 87 5.80 3.74 -3.88
CA GLU A 87 6.65 2.55 -3.65
C GLU A 87 6.15 1.76 -2.44
N PHE A 88 5.83 2.49 -1.36
CA PHE A 88 5.23 1.91 -0.17
C PHE A 88 3.88 1.27 -0.47
N ALA A 89 3.02 1.94 -1.24
CA ALA A 89 1.69 1.46 -1.55
C ALA A 89 1.71 0.20 -2.43
N ASP A 90 2.58 0.14 -3.45
CA ASP A 90 2.76 -1.08 -4.26
C ASP A 90 3.20 -2.27 -3.38
N TRP A 91 4.17 -2.05 -2.49
CA TRP A 91 4.60 -3.07 -1.54
C TRP A 91 3.47 -3.50 -0.60
N ALA A 92 2.79 -2.55 0.04
CA ALA A 92 1.73 -2.80 1.00
C ALA A 92 0.56 -3.58 0.38
N VAL A 93 0.16 -3.23 -0.85
CA VAL A 93 -0.87 -3.95 -1.61
C VAL A 93 -0.43 -5.40 -1.85
N ARG A 94 0.82 -5.64 -2.24
CA ARG A 94 1.35 -7.00 -2.46
C ARG A 94 1.47 -7.84 -1.17
N GLN A 95 1.58 -7.19 -0.02
CA GLN A 95 1.51 -7.86 1.29
C GLN A 95 0.06 -8.13 1.76
N GLY A 96 -0.95 -7.71 0.98
CA GLY A 96 -2.36 -7.89 1.33
C GLY A 96 -2.92 -6.81 2.27
N MET A 97 -2.23 -5.68 2.46
CA MET A 97 -2.71 -4.60 3.34
C MET A 97 -3.95 -3.88 2.79
N ALA A 98 -4.12 -3.85 1.47
CA ALA A 98 -5.22 -3.16 0.81
C ALA A 98 -6.49 -4.04 0.65
N GLY A 99 -6.56 -5.17 1.35
CA GLY A 99 -7.66 -6.13 1.21
C GLY A 99 -7.40 -7.22 0.16
N PRO A 100 -8.34 -8.17 0.00
CA PRO A 100 -8.21 -9.33 -0.88
C PRO A 100 -8.30 -8.99 -2.38
#